data_AF-Q7NHH2-F1
#
_entry.id   AF-Q7NHH2-F1
#
_cell.length_a   1.000
_cell.length_b   1.000
_cell.length_c   1.000
_cell.angle_alpha   90.00
_cell.angle_beta   90.00
_cell.angle_gamma   90.00
#
_symmetry.space_group_name_H-M   'P 1'
#
loop_
_entity.id
_entity.type
_entity.pdbx_description
1 polymer ?
#
loop_
_entity_poly.entity_id
_entity_poly.type
_entity_poly.pdbx_seq_one_letter_code
_entity_poly.pdbx_strand_id
1 'polypeptide(L)'
;MGELRTLEGEVTAYLPGKRGLVNRCTLATPEGEIVVKFPKEWAYRVTQTIVVGERVQVRGKLKFDDDGETYLKATVLLHLKATVNAAQPLTVPLPVPPNLPEPANSPEAASPTLPKTRVLVCESSDCCKRGARKLIRNLEEAVERYGLADRVQIRTTGCMKHCKQGPNLMITPAKTRHTYVDPAQAQELLLRELLPKLE
;
A
#
# COMPACT_ATOMS: atom_id res chain seq x y z
N MET A 1 -15.79 -25.70 -8.27
CA MET A 1 -16.07 -24.44 -7.54
C MET A 1 -15.09 -24.39 -6.38
N GLY A 2 -14.21 -23.39 -6.30
CA GLY A 2 -13.20 -23.33 -5.23
C GLY A 2 -13.77 -22.61 -4.02
N GLU A 3 -13.78 -23.28 -2.86
CA GLU A 3 -14.23 -22.68 -1.60
C GLU A 3 -13.28 -21.55 -1.20
N LEU A 4 -13.84 -20.38 -0.94
CA LEU A 4 -13.09 -19.24 -0.42
C LEU A 4 -12.88 -19.46 1.06
N ARG A 5 -11.64 -19.68 1.48
CA ARG A 5 -11.25 -19.85 2.87
C ARG A 5 -10.34 -18.73 3.33
N THR A 6 -10.55 -18.30 4.57
CA THR A 6 -9.65 -17.43 5.30
C THR A 6 -8.89 -18.29 6.29
N LEU A 7 -7.56 -18.27 6.20
CA LEU A 7 -6.66 -18.99 7.07
C LEU A 7 -5.77 -17.99 7.81
N GLU A 8 -5.59 -18.22 9.10
CA GLU A 8 -4.69 -17.44 9.94
C GLU A 8 -3.58 -18.35 10.41
N GLY A 9 -2.34 -17.92 10.22
CA GLY A 9 -1.20 -18.74 10.55
C GLY A 9 0.08 -17.94 10.58
N GLU A 10 1.14 -18.60 10.99
CA GLU A 10 2.48 -18.04 11.00
C GLU A 10 3.22 -18.41 9.71
N VAL A 11 3.95 -17.47 9.13
CA VAL A 11 4.75 -17.80 7.94
C VAL A 11 5.99 -18.56 8.37
N THR A 12 6.08 -19.85 8.06
CA THR A 12 7.23 -20.69 8.43
C THR A 12 8.32 -20.70 7.38
N ALA A 13 7.98 -20.53 6.11
CA ALA A 13 8.97 -20.48 5.03
C ALA A 13 8.46 -19.72 3.80
N TYR A 14 9.40 -19.13 3.06
CA TYR A 14 9.16 -18.54 1.76
C TYR A 14 9.82 -19.39 0.68
N LEU A 15 9.03 -19.87 -0.28
CA LEU A 15 9.49 -20.72 -1.37
C LEU A 15 9.67 -19.87 -2.65
N PRO A 16 10.87 -19.87 -3.25
CA PRO A 16 11.11 -19.16 -4.50
C PRO A 16 10.31 -19.80 -5.65
N GLY A 17 9.85 -18.94 -6.55
CA GLY A 17 9.15 -19.29 -7.77
C GLY A 17 10.02 -19.18 -9.03
N LYS A 18 9.38 -19.25 -10.20
CA LYS A 18 10.05 -19.02 -11.49
C LYS A 18 10.69 -17.61 -11.49
N ARG A 19 11.98 -17.52 -11.88
CA ARG A 19 12.84 -16.31 -11.86
C ARG A 19 13.33 -15.83 -10.48
N GLY A 20 13.30 -16.67 -9.45
CA GLY A 20 13.88 -16.34 -8.13
C GLY A 20 13.03 -15.39 -7.27
N LEU A 21 11.82 -15.02 -7.74
CA LEU A 21 10.86 -14.28 -6.92
C LEU A 21 10.07 -15.25 -6.04
N VAL A 22 9.99 -14.96 -4.75
CA VAL A 22 9.15 -15.69 -3.80
C VAL A 22 7.69 -15.58 -4.21
N ASN A 23 7.06 -16.66 -4.66
CA ASN A 23 5.64 -16.65 -5.06
C ASN A 23 4.80 -17.69 -4.30
N ARG A 24 5.42 -18.35 -3.33
CA ARG A 24 4.81 -19.33 -2.44
C ARG A 24 5.34 -19.09 -1.03
N CYS A 25 4.48 -19.29 -0.04
CA CYS A 25 4.90 -19.36 1.36
C CYS A 25 4.23 -20.55 2.03
N THR A 26 4.91 -21.13 3.01
CA THR A 26 4.34 -22.11 3.92
C THR A 26 3.76 -21.34 5.10
N LEU A 27 2.50 -21.63 5.41
CA LEU A 27 1.76 -21.02 6.50
C LEU A 27 1.42 -22.11 7.51
N ALA A 28 1.94 -22.00 8.74
CA ALA A 28 1.55 -22.85 9.86
C ALA A 28 0.26 -22.30 10.48
N THR A 29 -0.84 -23.00 10.22
CA THR A 29 -2.14 -22.74 10.83
C THR A 29 -2.35 -23.69 12.02
N PRO A 30 -3.26 -23.38 12.96
CA PRO A 30 -3.60 -24.32 14.04
C PRO A 30 -4.18 -25.66 13.53
N GLU A 31 -4.69 -25.69 12.29
CA GLU A 31 -5.19 -26.91 11.63
C GLU A 31 -4.10 -27.69 10.87
N GLY A 32 -2.89 -27.14 10.74
CA GLY A 32 -1.77 -27.76 10.02
C GLY A 32 -0.95 -26.78 9.18
N GLU A 33 0.12 -27.27 8.56
CA GLU A 33 0.93 -26.48 7.61
C GLU A 33 0.31 -26.53 6.21
N ILE A 34 0.10 -25.37 5.59
CA ILE A 34 -0.44 -25.26 4.23
C ILE A 34 0.47 -24.43 3.34
N VAL A 35 0.60 -24.85 2.09
CA VAL A 35 1.31 -24.07 1.06
C VAL A 35 0.36 -23.06 0.43
N VAL A 36 0.70 -21.79 0.60
CA VAL A 36 -0.01 -20.66 0.02
C VAL A 36 0.71 -20.20 -1.23
N LYS A 37 0.01 -20.21 -2.36
CA LYS A 37 0.51 -19.68 -3.62
C LYS A 37 -0.13 -18.32 -3.88
N PHE A 38 0.70 -17.29 -4.00
CA PHE A 38 0.25 -15.92 -4.25
C PHE A 38 0.79 -15.41 -5.59
N PRO A 39 0.11 -14.44 -6.22
CA PRO A 39 0.59 -13.85 -7.46
C PRO A 39 1.99 -13.23 -7.28
N LYS A 40 2.81 -13.30 -8.33
CA LYS A 40 4.20 -12.79 -8.34
C LYS A 40 4.32 -11.30 -7.96
N GLU A 41 3.25 -10.53 -8.09
CA GLU A 41 3.19 -9.10 -7.74
C GLU A 41 3.30 -8.89 -6.22
N TRP A 42 2.90 -9.89 -5.44
CA TRP A 42 2.99 -9.85 -3.98
C TRP A 42 4.35 -10.29 -3.47
N ALA A 43 5.14 -10.99 -4.28
CA ALA A 43 6.49 -11.47 -3.94
C ALA A 43 7.32 -10.41 -3.24
N TYR A 44 7.37 -9.22 -3.82
CA TYR A 44 8.16 -8.11 -3.29
C TYR A 44 7.53 -7.48 -2.05
N ARG A 45 6.20 -7.29 -2.05
CA ARG A 45 5.50 -6.64 -0.92
C ARG A 45 5.49 -7.52 0.32
N VAL A 46 5.19 -8.81 0.15
CA VAL A 46 5.03 -9.77 1.25
C VAL A 46 6.39 -10.00 1.92
N THR A 47 7.45 -10.27 1.16
CA THR A 47 8.78 -10.52 1.76
C THR A 47 9.42 -9.28 2.40
N GLN A 48 8.99 -8.06 2.01
CA GLN A 48 9.43 -6.83 2.68
C GLN A 48 8.62 -6.49 3.93
N THR A 49 7.37 -6.94 4.01
CA THR A 49 6.45 -6.53 5.09
C THR A 49 6.34 -7.60 6.16
N ILE A 50 6.50 -8.87 5.79
CA ILE A 50 6.28 -10.03 6.65
C ILE A 50 7.56 -10.86 6.61
N VAL A 51 8.08 -11.16 7.80
CA VAL A 51 9.22 -12.03 7.98
C VAL A 51 8.75 -13.42 8.40
N VAL A 52 9.63 -14.41 8.23
CA VAL A 52 9.39 -15.77 8.72
C VAL A 52 9.24 -15.73 10.24
N GLY A 53 8.19 -16.33 10.78
CA GLY A 53 7.81 -16.27 12.20
C GLY A 53 6.71 -15.24 12.52
N GLU A 54 6.27 -14.43 11.54
CA GLU A 54 5.17 -13.48 11.77
C GLU A 54 3.81 -14.08 11.43
N ARG A 55 2.80 -13.70 12.21
CA ARG A 55 1.42 -14.11 11.98
C ARG A 55 0.77 -13.29 10.87
N VAL A 56 0.09 -13.97 9.97
CA VAL A 56 -0.61 -13.38 8.83
C VAL A 56 -1.96 -14.05 8.61
N GLN A 57 -2.91 -13.27 8.13
CA GLN A 57 -4.21 -13.73 7.68
C GLN A 57 -4.21 -13.79 6.15
N VAL A 58 -4.43 -14.98 5.61
CA VAL A 58 -4.48 -15.23 4.17
C VAL A 58 -5.90 -15.61 3.80
N ARG A 59 -6.53 -14.86 2.90
CA ARG A 59 -7.82 -15.21 2.31
C ARG A 59 -7.61 -15.68 0.88
N GLY A 60 -8.08 -16.87 0.55
CA GLY A 60 -7.81 -17.47 -0.75
C GLY A 60 -8.82 -18.54 -1.13
N LYS A 61 -8.70 -19.04 -2.35
CA LYS A 61 -9.47 -20.21 -2.79
C LYS A 61 -8.61 -21.46 -2.61
N LEU A 62 -9.11 -22.43 -1.86
CA LEU A 62 -8.46 -23.72 -1.73
C LEU A 62 -8.55 -24.45 -3.08
N LYS A 63 -7.42 -24.96 -3.57
CA LYS A 63 -7.35 -25.77 -4.78
C LYS A 63 -6.56 -27.04 -4.51
N PHE A 64 -6.94 -28.08 -5.21
CA PHE A 64 -6.22 -29.34 -5.27
C PHE A 64 -5.52 -29.37 -6.62
N ASP A 65 -4.23 -29.67 -6.62
CA ASP A 65 -3.51 -29.96 -7.85
C ASP A 65 -3.79 -31.40 -8.30
N ASP A 66 -3.48 -31.74 -9.55
CA ASP A 66 -3.75 -33.05 -10.14
C ASP A 66 -3.01 -34.20 -9.41
N ASP A 67 -1.93 -33.84 -8.69
CA ASP A 67 -1.10 -34.71 -7.83
C ASP A 67 -1.71 -35.00 -6.44
N GLY A 68 -2.86 -34.40 -6.09
CA GLY A 68 -3.50 -34.55 -4.78
C GLY A 68 -2.97 -33.60 -3.69
N GLU A 69 -1.99 -32.75 -4.01
CA GLU A 69 -1.49 -31.72 -3.10
C GLU A 69 -2.47 -30.53 -3.00
N THR A 70 -2.83 -30.15 -1.77
CA THR A 70 -3.75 -29.04 -1.52
C THR A 70 -2.98 -27.74 -1.37
N TYR A 71 -3.28 -26.72 -2.18
CA TYR A 71 -2.70 -25.39 -2.08
C TYR A 71 -3.77 -24.29 -1.98
N LEU A 72 -3.49 -23.29 -1.16
CA LEU A 72 -4.35 -22.13 -1.06
C LEU A 72 -3.89 -21.07 -2.07
N LYS A 73 -4.74 -20.72 -3.04
CA LYS A 73 -4.50 -19.57 -3.91
C LYS A 73 -4.92 -18.29 -3.19
N ALA A 74 -3.96 -17.61 -2.58
CA ALA A 74 -4.23 -16.36 -1.86
C ALA A 74 -4.74 -15.27 -2.80
N THR A 75 -5.79 -14.59 -2.36
CA THR A 75 -6.44 -13.45 -3.02
C THR A 75 -6.35 -12.19 -2.15
N VAL A 76 -6.23 -12.35 -0.82
CA VAL A 76 -5.77 -11.30 0.11
C VAL A 76 -4.74 -11.88 1.09
N LEU A 77 -3.74 -11.10 1.50
CA LEU A 77 -2.79 -11.43 2.56
C LEU A 77 -2.58 -10.20 3.45
N LEU A 78 -2.91 -10.33 4.73
CA LEU A 78 -2.85 -9.30 5.75
C LEU A 78 -1.86 -9.71 6.85
N HIS A 79 -1.03 -8.78 7.30
CA HIS A 79 -0.13 -9.02 8.42
C HIS A 79 -0.84 -8.73 9.74
N LEU A 80 -0.97 -9.74 10.60
CA LEU A 80 -1.56 -9.62 11.92
C LEU A 80 -0.44 -9.17 12.88
N LYS A 81 -0.25 -7.85 13.03
CA LYS A 81 0.57 -7.33 14.12
C LYS A 81 -0.09 -7.71 15.44
N ALA A 82 0.38 -8.78 16.06
CA ALA A 82 0.04 -9.11 17.43
C ALA A 82 0.66 -8.03 18.32
N THR A 83 -0.09 -6.99 18.65
CA THR A 83 0.19 -6.15 19.82
C THR A 83 0.08 -7.03 21.06
N VAL A 84 1.20 -7.57 21.52
CA VAL A 84 1.32 -8.14 22.85
C VAL A 84 2.43 -7.45 23.63
N ASN A 85 2.01 -6.94 24.79
CA ASN A 85 2.71 -6.40 25.96
C ASN A 85 3.16 -4.92 25.94
N ALA A 86 3.04 -4.08 26.98
CA ALA A 86 2.35 -3.99 28.29
C ALA A 86 3.29 -3.19 29.24
N ALA A 87 2.72 -2.23 30.00
CA ALA A 87 3.30 -1.48 31.14
C ALA A 87 4.45 -0.48 30.81
N GLN A 88 4.37 0.81 31.16
CA GLN A 88 4.36 1.35 32.54
C GLN A 88 3.76 2.80 32.62
N PRO A 89 3.46 3.31 33.84
CA PRO A 89 2.16 3.92 34.17
C PRO A 89 2.13 5.46 34.42
N LEU A 90 0.89 5.94 34.47
CA LEU A 90 0.32 7.16 35.07
C LEU A 90 1.15 7.88 36.15
N THR A 91 1.42 9.21 36.00
CA THR A 91 1.44 10.19 37.13
C THR A 91 1.53 11.68 36.70
N VAL A 92 0.38 12.38 36.72
CA VAL A 92 0.05 13.76 37.22
C VAL A 92 0.73 15.06 36.66
N PRO A 93 0.20 16.30 36.89
CA PRO A 93 -0.34 17.16 35.82
C PRO A 93 0.27 18.60 35.74
N LEU A 94 -0.27 19.38 34.77
CA LEU A 94 -0.06 20.80 34.40
C LEU A 94 0.21 21.82 35.57
N PRO A 95 0.83 22.99 35.28
CA PRO A 95 0.02 24.14 34.86
C PRO A 95 0.59 24.94 33.67
N VAL A 96 -0.33 25.32 32.78
CA VAL A 96 -0.21 26.31 31.69
C VAL A 96 0.05 27.71 32.26
N PRO A 97 0.80 28.57 31.55
CA PRO A 97 0.43 29.98 31.51
C PRO A 97 0.00 30.42 30.08
N PRO A 98 -0.84 31.46 29.99
CA PRO A 98 -1.65 31.77 28.82
C PRO A 98 -0.93 32.78 27.92
N ASN A 99 -0.84 32.49 26.62
CA ASN A 99 -0.99 33.49 25.58
C ASN A 99 -1.07 32.80 24.22
N LEU A 100 -2.31 32.45 23.85
CA LEU A 100 -2.71 32.43 22.44
C LEU A 100 -3.17 33.86 22.09
N PRO A 101 -2.86 34.31 20.88
CA PRO A 101 -3.94 34.26 19.90
C PRO A 101 -3.53 33.52 18.62
N GLU A 102 -4.25 32.44 18.35
CA GLU A 102 -4.51 31.95 16.99
C GLU A 102 -5.41 32.96 16.25
N PRO A 103 -5.42 32.97 14.90
CA PRO A 103 -6.41 32.13 14.24
C PRO A 103 -5.91 31.37 12.99
N ALA A 104 -6.29 30.09 12.97
CA ALA A 104 -6.92 29.36 11.86
C ALA A 104 -6.17 29.25 10.51
N ASN A 105 -5.84 28.09 9.97
CA ASN A 105 -6.15 26.70 10.32
C ASN A 105 -5.00 25.86 9.77
N SER A 106 -4.20 25.30 10.66
CA SER A 106 -3.35 24.14 10.36
C SER A 106 -3.76 23.04 11.33
N PRO A 107 -4.35 21.92 10.88
CA PRO A 107 -4.44 20.76 11.70
C PRO A 107 -3.14 19.97 11.58
N GLU A 108 -2.21 20.32 12.46
CA GLU A 108 -1.23 19.38 13.00
C GLU A 108 -1.95 18.55 14.07
N ALA A 109 -2.29 17.30 13.75
CA ALA A 109 -2.42 16.15 14.65
C ALA A 109 -3.26 15.05 13.98
N ALA A 110 -2.66 13.88 13.72
CA ALA A 110 -3.26 12.58 14.05
C ALA A 110 -2.38 11.41 13.59
N SER A 111 -2.02 10.57 14.56
CA SER A 111 -1.86 9.12 14.48
C SER A 111 -0.60 8.54 13.82
N PRO A 112 -0.13 7.35 14.29
CA PRO A 112 0.88 6.55 13.61
C PRO A 112 0.26 5.98 12.32
N THR A 113 0.17 6.80 11.27
CA THR A 113 -0.58 6.51 10.05
C THR A 113 0.12 5.44 9.20
N LEU A 114 -0.68 4.48 8.71
CA LEU A 114 -0.36 3.55 7.62
C LEU A 114 0.56 4.17 6.53
N PRO A 115 1.38 3.36 5.82
CA PRO A 115 2.29 3.88 4.79
C PRO A 115 1.51 4.68 3.73
N LYS A 116 1.65 6.01 3.80
CA LYS A 116 0.98 6.96 2.92
C LYS A 116 1.42 6.70 1.48
N THR A 117 0.46 6.54 0.57
CA THR A 117 0.74 6.42 -0.86
C THR A 117 1.18 7.78 -1.37
N ARG A 118 2.39 7.87 -1.95
CA ARG A 118 2.89 9.15 -2.48
C ARG A 118 2.84 9.13 -4.00
N VAL A 119 2.17 10.12 -4.58
CA VAL A 119 2.10 10.34 -6.03
C VAL A 119 3.11 11.42 -6.38
N LEU A 120 4.19 11.03 -7.04
CA LEU A 120 5.28 11.90 -7.47
C LEU A 120 5.02 12.36 -8.91
N VAL A 121 4.76 13.63 -9.14
CA VAL A 121 4.50 14.18 -10.48
C VAL A 121 5.69 14.97 -10.99
N CYS A 122 6.13 14.73 -12.23
CA CYS A 122 7.26 15.43 -12.82
C CYS A 122 6.88 16.89 -13.17
N GLU A 123 7.56 17.86 -12.54
CA GLU A 123 7.34 19.31 -12.73
C GLU A 123 8.41 19.98 -13.62
N SER A 124 9.24 19.20 -14.31
CA SER A 124 10.19 19.78 -15.27
C SER A 124 9.47 20.48 -16.44
N SER A 125 10.12 21.49 -17.03
CA SER A 125 9.57 22.36 -18.07
C SER A 125 8.84 21.61 -19.20
N ASP A 126 9.37 20.47 -19.66
CA ASP A 126 8.73 19.64 -20.69
C ASP A 126 7.41 19.00 -20.25
N CYS A 127 7.33 18.53 -19.01
CA CYS A 127 6.10 17.96 -18.45
C CYS A 127 5.07 19.07 -18.15
N CYS A 128 5.53 20.24 -17.68
CA CYS A 128 4.65 21.40 -17.50
C CYS A 128 4.04 21.88 -18.81
N LYS A 129 4.82 21.97 -19.90
CA LYS A 129 4.31 22.29 -21.25
C LYS A 129 3.24 21.32 -21.74
N ARG A 130 3.26 20.07 -21.25
CA ARG A 130 2.31 19.01 -21.59
C ARG A 130 1.15 18.88 -20.60
N GLY A 131 1.01 19.81 -19.67
CA GLY A 131 -0.13 19.85 -18.75
C GLY A 131 0.12 19.32 -17.34
N ALA A 132 1.37 19.09 -16.93
CA ALA A 132 1.67 18.59 -15.58
C ALA A 132 1.11 19.47 -14.44
N ARG A 133 1.07 20.80 -14.60
CA ARG A 133 0.47 21.69 -13.58
C ARG A 133 -1.04 21.46 -13.42
N LYS A 134 -1.75 21.27 -14.53
CA LYS A 134 -3.18 20.97 -14.53
C LYS A 134 -3.43 19.59 -13.92
N LEU A 135 -2.57 18.61 -14.24
CA LEU A 135 -2.60 17.28 -13.66
C LEU A 135 -2.41 17.31 -12.13
N ILE A 136 -1.43 18.06 -11.60
CA ILE A 136 -1.20 18.20 -10.15
C ILE A 136 -2.45 18.77 -9.48
N ARG A 137 -2.98 19.89 -9.98
CA ARG A 137 -4.19 20.51 -9.44
C ARG A 137 -5.39 19.56 -9.42
N ASN A 138 -5.62 18.84 -10.52
CA ASN A 138 -6.72 17.89 -10.60
C ASN A 138 -6.55 16.70 -9.65
N LEU A 139 -5.30 16.26 -9.40
CA LEU A 139 -5.00 15.23 -8.42
C LEU A 139 -5.25 15.72 -6.99
N GLU A 140 -4.83 16.94 -6.65
CA GLU A 140 -5.08 17.54 -5.32
C GLU A 140 -6.59 17.71 -5.07
N GLU A 141 -7.33 18.27 -6.03
CA GLU A 141 -8.78 18.43 -5.92
C GLU A 141 -9.49 17.08 -5.78
N ALA A 142 -9.05 16.05 -6.51
CA ALA A 142 -9.58 14.70 -6.35
C ALA A 142 -9.28 14.14 -4.94
N VAL A 143 -8.07 14.31 -4.43
CA VAL A 143 -7.71 13.85 -3.08
C VAL A 143 -8.59 14.51 -2.02
N GLU A 144 -8.83 15.81 -2.10
CA GLU A 144 -9.73 16.53 -1.19
C GLU A 144 -11.18 16.07 -1.35
N ARG A 145 -11.68 16.00 -2.60
CA ARG A 145 -13.06 15.62 -2.91
C ARG A 145 -13.43 14.23 -2.40
N TYR A 146 -12.48 13.30 -2.41
CA TYR A 146 -12.68 11.93 -1.93
C TYR A 146 -12.22 11.71 -0.49
N GLY A 147 -11.78 12.75 0.23
CA GLY A 147 -11.32 12.63 1.62
C GLY A 147 -10.07 11.76 1.77
N LEU A 148 -9.22 11.69 0.74
CA LEU A 148 -8.05 10.81 0.69
C LEU A 148 -6.78 11.45 1.24
N ALA A 149 -6.85 12.68 1.76
CA ALA A 149 -5.69 13.45 2.22
C ALA A 149 -4.87 12.74 3.32
N ASP A 150 -5.51 11.92 4.15
CA ASP A 150 -4.83 11.14 5.19
C ASP A 150 -4.00 9.98 4.60
N ARG A 151 -4.40 9.46 3.43
CA ARG A 151 -3.83 8.26 2.81
C ARG A 151 -2.93 8.54 1.61
N VAL A 152 -3.15 9.67 0.93
CA VAL A 152 -2.50 10.02 -0.32
C VAL A 152 -1.82 11.36 -0.21
N GLN A 153 -0.54 11.40 -0.60
CA GLN A 153 0.21 12.64 -0.67
C GLN A 153 0.67 12.88 -2.10
N ILE A 154 0.23 13.99 -2.68
CA ILE A 154 0.75 14.48 -3.96
C ILE A 154 2.06 15.22 -3.69
N ARG A 155 3.13 14.91 -4.44
CA ARG A 155 4.42 15.60 -4.38
C ARG A 155 4.91 15.83 -5.79
N THR A 156 5.58 16.96 -6.00
CA THR A 156 6.27 17.23 -7.26
C THR A 156 7.69 16.69 -7.20
N THR A 157 8.24 16.35 -8.36
CA THR A 157 9.61 15.85 -8.50
C THR A 157 10.24 16.36 -9.79
N GLY A 158 11.57 16.24 -9.85
CA GLY A 158 12.37 16.65 -11.00
C GLY A 158 12.25 15.70 -12.20
N CYS A 159 13.15 15.88 -13.16
CA CYS A 159 13.09 15.19 -14.44
C CYS A 159 13.19 13.67 -14.26
N MET A 160 12.18 12.97 -14.76
CA MET A 160 12.08 11.51 -14.75
C MET A 160 12.75 10.82 -15.96
N LYS A 161 13.56 11.56 -16.73
CA LYS A 161 14.25 11.13 -17.97
C LYS A 161 13.35 10.58 -19.10
N HIS A 162 12.05 10.89 -19.04
CA HIS A 162 11.05 10.47 -20.04
C HIS A 162 10.23 11.66 -20.56
N CYS A 163 10.88 12.80 -20.79
CA CYS A 163 10.22 14.06 -21.17
C CYS A 163 9.32 13.95 -22.41
N LYS A 164 9.69 13.10 -23.38
CA LYS A 164 8.91 12.87 -24.61
C LYS A 164 7.53 12.23 -24.34
N GLN A 165 7.37 11.58 -23.19
CA GLN A 165 6.18 10.86 -22.77
C GLN A 165 5.47 11.57 -21.60
N GLY A 166 5.77 12.86 -21.38
CA GLY A 166 5.12 13.66 -20.34
C GLY A 166 3.64 13.91 -20.65
N PRO A 167 2.80 14.18 -19.63
CA PRO A 167 3.13 14.25 -18.20
C PRO A 167 3.46 12.88 -17.59
N ASN A 168 4.50 12.84 -16.76
CA ASN A 168 4.95 11.63 -16.09
C ASN A 168 4.65 11.72 -14.59
N LEU A 169 4.15 10.63 -14.02
CA LEU A 169 3.99 10.49 -12.57
C LEU A 169 4.41 9.09 -12.10
N MET A 170 4.71 8.98 -10.81
CA MET A 170 5.07 7.72 -10.16
C MET A 170 4.34 7.58 -8.84
N ILE A 171 3.79 6.40 -8.58
CA ILE A 171 3.08 6.09 -7.34
C ILE A 171 3.96 5.20 -6.48
N THR A 172 4.23 5.63 -5.25
CA THR A 172 5.03 4.91 -4.26
C THR A 172 4.14 4.47 -3.10
N PRO A 173 4.35 3.27 -2.51
CA PRO A 173 5.52 2.38 -2.64
C PRO A 173 5.50 1.41 -3.84
N ALA A 174 4.43 1.37 -4.64
CA ALA A 174 4.29 0.45 -5.77
C ALA A 174 5.34 0.63 -6.88
N LYS A 175 6.00 1.80 -6.94
CA LYS A 175 6.93 2.23 -8.00
C LYS A 175 6.30 2.16 -9.40
N THR A 176 4.96 2.23 -9.47
CA THR A 176 4.23 2.27 -10.74
C THR A 176 4.48 3.62 -11.39
N ARG A 177 4.98 3.60 -12.62
CA ARG A 177 5.16 4.82 -13.42
C ARG A 177 4.02 4.90 -14.43
N HIS A 178 3.41 6.07 -14.52
CA HIS A 178 2.49 6.41 -15.59
C HIS A 178 3.11 7.51 -16.46
N THR A 179 3.01 7.30 -17.76
CA THR A 179 3.45 8.19 -18.82
C THR A 179 2.25 8.53 -19.70
N TYR A 180 2.28 9.64 -20.43
CA TYR A 180 1.16 10.14 -21.24
C TYR A 180 -0.12 10.32 -20.43
N VAL A 181 0.01 10.79 -19.20
CA VAL A 181 -1.16 10.97 -18.33
C VAL A 181 -1.93 12.21 -18.78
N ASP A 182 -3.17 11.99 -19.21
CA ASP A 182 -4.07 13.08 -19.51
C ASP A 182 -4.56 13.74 -18.21
N PRO A 183 -4.50 15.07 -18.07
CA PRO A 183 -4.97 15.76 -16.87
C PRO A 183 -6.45 15.53 -16.58
N ALA A 184 -7.29 15.27 -17.59
CA ALA A 184 -8.71 14.94 -17.36
C ALA A 184 -8.91 13.56 -16.74
N GLN A 185 -7.98 12.63 -16.99
CA GLN A 185 -7.99 11.27 -16.44
C GLN A 185 -7.33 11.16 -15.06
N ALA A 186 -6.85 12.27 -14.50
CA ALA A 186 -6.18 12.33 -13.19
C ALA A 186 -6.97 11.64 -12.07
N GLN A 187 -8.27 11.92 -12.01
CA GLN A 187 -9.18 11.38 -11.00
C GLN A 187 -9.36 9.87 -11.16
N GLU A 188 -9.57 9.40 -12.39
CA GLU A 188 -9.75 7.97 -12.67
C GLU A 188 -8.47 7.18 -12.39
N LEU A 189 -7.31 7.74 -12.74
CA LEU A 189 -6.01 7.16 -12.42
C LEU A 189 -5.81 7.05 -10.91
N LEU A 190 -6.16 8.10 -10.16
CA LEU A 190 -6.07 8.12 -8.70
C LEU A 190 -6.94 7.01 -8.08
N LEU A 191 -8.21 6.92 -8.49
CA LEU A 191 -9.14 5.89 -8.02
C LEU A 191 -8.64 4.49 -8.39
N ARG A 192 -8.25 4.26 -9.64
CA ARG A 192 -7.75 2.95 -10.11
C ARG A 192 -6.54 2.47 -9.30
N GLU A 193 -5.65 3.37 -8.91
CA GLU A 193 -4.41 3.02 -8.23
C GLU A 193 -4.57 2.88 -6.70
N LEU A 194 -5.64 3.45 -6.14
CA LEU A 194 -5.93 3.45 -4.71
C LEU A 194 -7.03 2.47 -4.29
N LEU A 195 -8.06 2.27 -5.12
CA LEU A 195 -9.14 1.30 -4.89
C LEU A 195 -8.62 -0.14 -4.63
N PRO A 196 -7.65 -0.69 -5.39
CA PRO A 196 -7.13 -2.03 -5.11
C PRO A 196 -6.24 -2.09 -3.86
N LYS A 197 -6.02 -0.97 -3.17
CA LYS A 197 -5.23 -0.85 -1.93
C LYS A 197 -6.09 -0.43 -0.73
N LEU A 198 -7.42 -0.33 -0.91
CA LEU A 198 -8.40 0.05 0.11
C LEU A 198 -9.06 -1.16 0.79
N GLU A 199 -8.73 -2.38 0.38
CA GLU A 199 -9.17 -3.65 1.00
C GLU A 199 -8.09 -4.30 1.86
#